data_AF-A0A956FHZ6-F1
#
_entry.id   AF-A0A956FHZ6-F1
#
_cell.length_a   1.000
_cell.length_b   1.000
_cell.length_c   1.000
_cell.angle_alpha   90.00
_cell.angle_beta   90.00
_cell.angle_gamma   90.00
#
_symmetry.space_group_name_H-M   'P 1'
#
loop_
_entity.id
_entity.type
_entity.pdbx_description
1 polymer ?
#
loop_
_entity_poly.entity_id
_entity_poly.type
_entity_poly.pdbx_seq_one_letter_code
_entity_poly.pdbx_strand_id
1 'polypeptide(L)'
;MGSALPWVVGGSCLVVGLAVGLWIGVDPPPAKEDGPARAERDASASSEAPSRRRRQLGPEARKRRQDRRARRGRVGSDDAELADGPARADDPADAEGREDGPALGDEDGGALAPEEELQRLRAELASLREERKELMGEPVSAPAELPSRLQGPALSGAVSQALTQEEVGGGVEAVDCSEHPCIVFGRLEGDEEDMEEVERAPALKVYDDDVLSLLFWATSVEEAKGEKVRETGLFALAFYSPQERAERGEALERRIRARVMEYWNHDRPGTAEPGAAEPGAAEP
;
A
#
# COMPACT_ATOMS: atom_id res chain seq x y z
N MET A 1 28.35 57.80 -17.66
CA MET A 1 29.20 57.19 -16.61
C MET A 1 28.46 55.98 -16.08
N GLY A 2 28.94 54.79 -16.42
CA GLY A 2 28.26 53.53 -16.18
C GLY A 2 28.47 53.02 -14.77
N SER A 3 27.49 52.28 -14.26
CA SER A 3 27.64 51.44 -13.07
C SER A 3 26.98 50.11 -13.38
N ALA A 4 27.83 49.13 -13.68
CA ALA A 4 27.46 47.74 -13.86
C ALA A 4 27.31 47.08 -12.49
N LEU A 5 26.18 46.39 -12.28
CA LEU A 5 25.95 45.53 -11.12
C LEU A 5 26.24 44.07 -11.51
N PRO A 6 26.99 43.29 -10.72
CA PRO A 6 27.23 41.89 -11.01
C PRO A 6 26.04 41.03 -10.55
N TRP A 7 25.57 40.19 -11.47
CA TRP A 7 24.67 39.09 -11.19
C TRP A 7 25.45 37.93 -10.57
N VAL A 8 25.07 37.53 -9.36
CA VAL A 8 25.56 36.29 -8.73
C VAL A 8 24.56 35.18 -9.06
N VAL A 9 24.95 34.31 -10.00
CA VAL A 9 24.25 33.06 -10.31
C VAL A 9 24.83 31.98 -9.40
N GLY A 10 24.13 31.66 -8.31
CA GLY A 10 24.47 30.57 -7.39
C GLY A 10 23.66 29.32 -7.71
N GLY A 11 24.06 28.56 -8.74
CA GLY A 11 23.51 27.24 -9.03
C GLY A 11 24.07 26.19 -8.08
N SER A 12 23.26 25.74 -7.12
CA SER A 12 23.61 24.59 -6.27
C SER A 12 23.25 23.30 -7.00
N CYS A 13 24.25 22.65 -7.61
CA CYS A 13 24.14 21.27 -8.04
C CYS A 13 24.28 20.36 -6.81
N LEU A 14 23.16 19.78 -6.39
CA LEU A 14 23.11 18.80 -5.31
C LEU A 14 23.54 17.45 -5.89
N VAL A 15 24.82 17.12 -5.74
CA VAL A 15 25.38 15.80 -6.07
C VAL A 15 25.00 14.86 -4.93
N VAL A 16 24.03 13.99 -5.17
CA VAL A 16 23.72 12.86 -4.27
C VAL A 16 24.80 11.80 -4.49
N GLY A 17 25.79 11.78 -3.60
CA GLY A 17 26.80 10.73 -3.55
C GLY A 17 26.20 9.43 -3.02
N LEU A 18 26.17 8.41 -3.88
CA LEU A 18 25.91 7.01 -3.52
C LEU A 18 27.10 6.51 -2.69
N ALA A 19 26.95 6.45 -1.37
CA ALA A 19 27.92 5.80 -0.49
C ALA A 19 27.68 4.28 -0.54
N VAL A 20 28.51 3.59 -1.32
CA VAL A 20 28.64 2.13 -1.29
C VAL A 20 29.34 1.75 0.02
N GLY A 21 28.54 1.28 0.99
CA GLY A 21 29.03 0.74 2.25
C GLY A 21 29.68 -0.63 2.04
N LEU A 22 31.00 -0.64 1.95
CA LEU A 22 31.83 -1.85 1.99
C LEU A 22 31.77 -2.43 3.41
N TRP A 23 30.98 -3.49 3.61
CA TRP A 23 30.99 -4.26 4.86
C TRP A 23 32.27 -5.10 4.91
N ILE A 24 33.23 -4.66 5.73
CA ILE A 24 34.39 -5.45 6.12
C ILE A 24 33.93 -6.47 7.15
N GLY A 25 34.07 -7.76 6.80
CA GLY A 25 33.77 -8.88 7.67
C GLY A 25 34.63 -8.85 8.93
N VAL A 26 33.95 -8.84 10.08
CA VAL A 26 34.54 -9.12 11.38
C VAL A 26 34.12 -10.54 11.75
N ASP A 27 35.09 -11.44 11.79
CA ASP A 27 34.91 -12.82 12.26
C ASP A 27 34.37 -12.83 13.71
N PRO A 28 33.32 -13.61 14.02
CA PRO A 28 32.91 -13.82 15.41
C PRO A 28 33.91 -14.72 16.14
N PRO A 29 34.19 -14.47 17.43
CA PRO A 29 35.08 -15.32 18.22
C PRO A 29 34.44 -16.70 18.49
N PRO A 30 35.26 -17.75 18.66
CA PRO A 30 34.78 -19.11 18.83
C PRO A 30 34.04 -19.31 20.16
N ALA A 31 32.98 -20.10 20.09
CA ALA A 31 32.18 -20.56 21.21
C ALA A 31 33.05 -21.32 22.23
N LYS A 32 32.94 -20.93 23.50
CA LYS A 32 33.39 -21.74 24.63
C LYS A 32 32.22 -22.62 25.08
N GLU A 33 32.28 -23.89 24.73
CA GLU A 33 31.62 -24.94 25.48
C GLU A 33 32.42 -25.21 26.75
N ASP A 34 31.77 -25.16 27.91
CA ASP A 34 32.19 -25.89 29.11
C ASP A 34 31.03 -25.93 30.13
N GLY A 35 30.46 -27.13 30.32
CA GLY A 35 30.21 -27.66 31.67
C GLY A 35 28.79 -27.57 32.26
N PRO A 36 28.18 -28.71 32.67
CA PRO A 36 26.92 -28.77 33.39
C PRO A 36 27.13 -28.86 34.91
N ALA A 37 26.31 -28.17 35.72
CA ALA A 37 25.96 -28.58 37.09
C ALA A 37 24.82 -27.76 37.70
N ARG A 38 23.71 -28.46 37.97
CA ARG A 38 22.85 -28.41 39.17
C ARG A 38 23.00 -27.19 40.11
N ALA A 39 21.88 -26.54 40.40
CA ALA A 39 21.38 -26.39 41.76
C ALA A 39 19.91 -25.95 41.77
N GLU A 40 19.07 -26.74 42.43
CA GLU A 40 17.79 -26.33 42.98
C GLU A 40 17.94 -25.05 43.81
N ARG A 41 17.00 -24.12 43.67
CA ARG A 41 16.58 -23.21 44.75
C ARG A 41 15.23 -22.59 44.43
N ASP A 42 14.26 -22.98 45.25
CA ASP A 42 13.04 -22.24 45.51
C ASP A 42 13.33 -20.78 45.83
N ALA A 43 12.56 -19.87 45.23
CA ALA A 43 12.15 -18.62 45.86
C ALA A 43 10.98 -18.02 45.08
N SER A 44 9.79 -18.17 45.66
CA SER A 44 8.65 -17.31 45.41
C SER A 44 9.06 -15.83 45.54
N ALA A 45 8.90 -15.06 44.48
CA ALA A 45 8.90 -13.61 44.54
C ALA A 45 7.74 -13.09 43.69
N SER A 46 6.71 -12.62 44.40
CA SER A 46 5.59 -11.84 43.89
C SER A 46 6.10 -10.71 42.98
N SER A 47 5.75 -10.79 41.71
CA SER A 47 5.81 -9.68 40.78
C SER A 47 4.44 -9.00 40.80
N GLU A 48 4.30 -7.97 41.64
CA GLU A 48 3.24 -6.98 41.49
C GLU A 48 3.49 -6.22 40.18
N ALA A 49 2.74 -6.59 39.13
CA ALA A 49 2.71 -5.85 37.89
C ALA A 49 2.17 -4.43 38.16
N PRO A 50 2.80 -3.36 37.62
CA PRO A 50 2.27 -2.02 37.75
C PRO A 50 0.99 -1.94 36.92
N SER A 51 -0.15 -1.88 37.61
CA SER A 51 -1.45 -1.57 37.06
C SER A 51 -1.39 -0.20 36.37
N ARG A 52 -1.07 -0.19 35.07
CA ARG A 52 -1.14 0.99 34.21
C ARG A 52 -2.60 1.44 34.17
N ARG A 53 -2.92 2.46 34.96
CA ARG A 53 -4.21 3.16 34.92
C ARG A 53 -4.49 3.60 33.49
N ARG A 54 -5.38 2.85 32.84
CA ARG A 54 -6.04 3.18 31.57
C ARG A 54 -6.73 4.53 31.78
N ARG A 55 -6.11 5.63 31.34
CA ARG A 55 -6.77 6.93 31.22
C ARG A 55 -7.83 6.76 30.13
N GLN A 56 -9.05 6.39 30.53
CA GLN A 56 -10.21 6.58 29.67
C GLN A 56 -10.26 8.08 29.37
N LEU A 57 -10.07 8.43 28.10
CA LEU A 57 -10.30 9.80 27.65
C LEU A 57 -11.77 10.10 27.94
N GLY A 58 -12.00 10.99 28.90
CA GLY A 58 -13.35 11.34 29.33
C GLY A 58 -14.17 11.92 28.16
N PRO A 59 -15.51 11.94 28.28
CA PRO A 59 -16.41 12.42 27.23
C PRO A 59 -16.08 13.83 26.71
N GLU A 60 -15.47 14.67 27.55
CA GLU A 60 -14.91 15.99 27.19
C GLU A 60 -13.82 15.94 26.10
N ALA A 61 -12.94 14.94 26.13
CA ALA A 61 -11.87 14.79 25.14
C ALA A 61 -12.43 14.35 23.78
N ARG A 62 -13.45 13.48 23.77
CA ARG A 62 -14.19 13.08 22.56
C ARG A 62 -14.91 14.28 21.92
N LYS A 63 -15.59 15.10 22.73
CA LYS A 63 -16.27 16.32 22.26
C LYS A 63 -15.30 17.35 21.66
N ARG A 64 -14.15 17.59 22.30
CA ARG A 64 -13.11 18.48 21.76
C ARG A 64 -12.52 17.99 20.42
N ARG A 65 -12.51 16.66 20.20
CA ARG A 65 -12.08 16.04 18.94
C ARG A 65 -13.11 16.25 17.83
N GLN A 66 -14.40 16.03 18.12
CA GLN A 66 -15.51 16.36 17.20
C GLN A 66 -15.53 17.85 16.81
N ASP A 67 -15.34 18.75 17.78
CA ASP A 67 -15.30 20.20 17.52
C ASP A 67 -14.08 20.62 16.67
N ARG A 68 -12.95 19.89 16.75
CA ARG A 68 -11.78 20.12 15.88
C ARG A 68 -12.04 19.66 14.45
N ARG A 69 -12.65 18.49 14.24
CA ARG A 69 -13.06 18.02 12.88
C ARG A 69 -14.07 18.99 12.25
N ALA A 70 -15.06 19.47 13.02
CA ALA A 70 -16.03 20.47 12.54
C ALA A 70 -15.40 21.83 12.17
N ARG A 71 -14.30 22.23 12.82
CA ARG A 71 -13.59 23.47 12.50
C ARG A 71 -12.64 23.36 11.31
N ARG A 72 -12.01 22.19 11.08
CA ARG A 72 -11.13 21.97 9.92
C ARG A 72 -11.90 21.95 8.60
N GLY A 73 -13.13 21.48 8.58
CA GLY A 73 -14.00 21.54 7.39
C GLY A 73 -14.50 22.94 7.00
N ARG A 74 -14.05 24.03 7.66
CA ARG A 74 -14.53 25.40 7.44
C ARG A 74 -13.42 26.44 7.24
N VAL A 75 -12.16 26.03 7.22
CA VAL A 75 -11.02 26.89 6.82
C VAL A 75 -10.60 26.35 5.46
N GLY A 76 -11.14 26.85 4.36
CA GLY A 76 -10.84 28.18 3.85
C GLY A 76 -10.08 27.97 2.54
N SER A 77 -10.82 27.65 1.49
CA SER A 77 -10.37 27.47 0.11
C SER A 77 -10.20 28.83 -0.60
N ASP A 78 -9.66 29.83 0.10
CA ASP A 78 -9.65 31.24 -0.35
C ASP A 78 -8.26 31.72 -0.82
N ASP A 79 -7.26 30.84 -0.94
CA ASP A 79 -5.91 31.20 -1.41
C ASP A 79 -5.50 30.40 -2.68
N ALA A 80 -6.31 30.49 -3.73
CA ALA A 80 -5.90 30.14 -5.09
C ALA A 80 -6.22 31.29 -6.07
N GLU A 81 -5.91 32.52 -5.64
CA GLU A 81 -5.72 33.66 -6.53
C GLU A 81 -4.22 33.76 -6.78
N LEU A 82 -3.76 33.48 -8.02
CA LEU A 82 -2.55 33.96 -8.70
C LEU A 82 -1.99 32.91 -9.69
N ALA A 83 -2.45 32.98 -10.95
CA ALA A 83 -1.59 33.13 -12.12
C ALA A 83 -2.46 33.14 -13.39
N ASP A 84 -2.92 34.34 -13.75
CA ASP A 84 -3.34 34.69 -15.11
C ASP A 84 -2.18 34.39 -16.08
N GLY A 85 -2.29 33.28 -16.81
CA GLY A 85 -1.44 33.01 -17.97
C GLY A 85 -1.94 33.82 -19.17
N PRO A 86 -1.07 34.49 -19.94
CA PRO A 86 -1.50 35.33 -21.04
C PRO A 86 -2.28 34.53 -22.08
N ALA A 87 -3.46 35.06 -22.41
CA ALA A 87 -4.31 34.65 -23.51
C ALA A 87 -3.47 34.40 -24.77
N ARG A 88 -3.42 33.14 -25.21
CA ARG A 88 -2.99 32.82 -26.58
C ARG A 88 -4.07 33.35 -27.50
N ALA A 89 -3.67 34.35 -28.27
CA ALA A 89 -4.45 34.93 -29.34
C ALA A 89 -5.01 33.83 -30.26
N ASP A 90 -6.29 34.01 -30.57
CA ASP A 90 -6.95 33.48 -31.74
C ASP A 90 -6.08 33.70 -32.98
N ASP A 91 -5.62 32.61 -33.58
CA ASP A 91 -5.18 32.58 -34.99
C ASP A 91 -6.37 32.07 -35.79
N PRO A 92 -7.10 32.95 -36.51
CA PRO A 92 -8.15 32.53 -37.41
C PRO A 92 -7.58 32.17 -38.78
N ALA A 93 -8.21 31.15 -39.35
CA ALA A 93 -8.45 30.98 -40.78
C ALA A 93 -7.34 30.38 -41.66
N ASP A 94 -7.86 29.53 -42.56
CA ASP A 94 -7.34 29.25 -43.89
C ASP A 94 -6.17 28.26 -44.03
N ALA A 95 -6.53 26.98 -44.04
CA ALA A 95 -5.93 26.01 -44.95
C ALA A 95 -6.96 24.95 -45.35
N GLU A 96 -8.00 25.39 -46.08
CA GLU A 96 -8.66 24.49 -47.02
C GLU A 96 -7.65 24.06 -48.08
N GLY A 97 -7.61 22.77 -48.39
CA GLY A 97 -6.99 22.27 -49.61
C GLY A 97 -5.62 21.62 -49.43
N ARG A 98 -5.62 20.39 -48.93
CA ARG A 98 -4.89 19.30 -49.62
C ARG A 98 -5.43 17.94 -49.20
N GLU A 99 -6.38 17.45 -49.99
CA GLU A 99 -6.71 16.03 -50.08
C GLU A 99 -5.58 15.26 -50.77
N ASP A 100 -4.36 15.32 -50.22
CA ASP A 100 -3.38 14.27 -50.48
C ASP A 100 -3.64 13.21 -49.41
N GLY A 101 -4.75 12.48 -49.58
CA GLY A 101 -4.92 11.22 -48.89
C GLY A 101 -3.68 10.40 -49.18
N PRO A 102 -2.87 10.03 -48.16
CA PRO A 102 -1.74 9.15 -48.40
C PRO A 102 -2.31 7.96 -49.14
N ALA A 103 -1.80 7.73 -50.35
CA ALA A 103 -2.11 6.53 -51.09
C ALA A 103 -2.05 5.41 -50.07
N LEU A 104 -3.17 4.69 -49.93
CA LEU A 104 -3.21 3.37 -49.32
C LEU A 104 -2.26 2.54 -50.17
N GLY A 105 -0.96 2.74 -49.94
CA GLY A 105 0.07 1.85 -50.40
C GLY A 105 -0.36 0.55 -49.80
N ASP A 106 -0.64 -0.40 -50.68
CA ASP A 106 -0.89 -1.78 -50.34
C ASP A 106 0.18 -2.15 -49.31
N GLU A 107 -0.19 -2.06 -48.03
CA GLU A 107 0.54 -2.68 -46.97
C GLU A 107 0.39 -4.13 -47.33
N ASP A 108 1.39 -4.62 -48.06
CA ASP A 108 1.77 -5.99 -48.24
C ASP A 108 2.09 -6.50 -46.83
N GLY A 109 1.05 -6.50 -46.00
CA GLY A 109 0.95 -7.13 -44.70
C GLY A 109 0.91 -8.59 -45.04
N GLY A 110 2.08 -9.11 -45.41
CA GLY A 110 2.37 -10.52 -45.41
C GLY A 110 2.04 -10.97 -44.01
N ALA A 111 0.79 -11.42 -43.86
CA ALA A 111 0.30 -12.04 -42.65
C ALA A 111 1.31 -13.14 -42.38
N LEU A 112 2.11 -12.92 -41.33
CA LEU A 112 3.04 -13.94 -40.86
C LEU A 112 2.23 -15.23 -40.77
N ALA A 113 2.83 -16.34 -41.19
CA ALA A 113 2.13 -17.61 -41.13
C ALA A 113 1.58 -17.75 -39.69
N PRO A 114 0.31 -18.14 -39.49
CA PRO A 114 -0.30 -18.18 -38.15
C PRO A 114 0.56 -18.91 -37.10
N GLU A 115 1.40 -19.84 -37.56
CA GLU A 115 2.39 -20.56 -36.76
C GLU A 115 3.56 -19.67 -36.26
N GLU A 116 4.08 -18.77 -37.10
CA GLU A 116 5.15 -17.83 -36.74
C GLU A 116 4.65 -16.77 -35.75
N GLU A 117 3.44 -16.26 -35.97
CA GLU A 117 2.80 -15.33 -35.02
C GLU A 117 2.58 -15.99 -33.66
N LEU A 118 2.11 -17.25 -33.66
CA LEU A 118 1.89 -18.01 -32.44
C LEU A 118 3.21 -18.29 -31.70
N GLN A 119 4.30 -18.59 -32.41
CA GLN A 119 5.62 -18.73 -31.81
C GLN A 119 6.12 -17.41 -31.22
N ARG A 120 5.95 -16.28 -31.92
CA ARG A 120 6.30 -14.93 -31.43
C ARG A 120 5.55 -14.61 -30.15
N LEU A 121 4.24 -14.79 -30.12
CA LEU A 121 3.41 -14.52 -28.94
C LEU A 121 3.77 -15.42 -27.76
N ARG A 122 4.13 -16.69 -28.00
CA ARG A 122 4.63 -17.58 -26.95
C ARG A 122 5.96 -17.11 -26.37
N ALA A 123 6.88 -16.64 -27.22
CA ALA A 123 8.17 -16.10 -26.79
C ALA A 123 8.00 -14.80 -25.99
N GLU A 124 7.12 -13.91 -26.44
CA GLU A 124 6.77 -12.66 -25.74
C GLU A 124 6.15 -12.95 -24.37
N LEU A 125 5.16 -13.85 -24.30
CA LEU A 125 4.57 -14.27 -23.03
C LEU A 125 5.59 -14.92 -22.09
N ALA A 126 6.56 -15.66 -22.62
CA ALA A 126 7.63 -16.22 -21.81
C ALA A 126 8.54 -15.11 -21.24
N SER A 127 8.91 -14.10 -22.05
CA SER A 127 9.70 -12.94 -21.61
C SER A 127 8.98 -12.16 -20.52
N LEU A 128 7.70 -11.82 -20.73
CA LEU A 128 6.89 -11.08 -19.76
C LEU A 128 6.72 -11.84 -18.45
N ARG A 129 6.65 -13.18 -18.50
CA ARG A 129 6.60 -14.02 -17.30
C ARG A 129 7.90 -14.00 -16.52
N GLU A 130 9.05 -14.02 -17.20
CA GLU A 130 10.36 -13.94 -16.55
C GLU A 130 10.58 -12.55 -15.94
N GLU A 131 10.30 -11.48 -16.68
CA GLU A 131 10.36 -10.10 -16.16
C GLU A 131 9.46 -9.91 -14.94
N ARG A 132 8.23 -10.43 -14.99
CA ARG A 132 7.32 -10.42 -13.85
C ARG A 132 7.90 -11.19 -12.67
N LYS A 133 8.54 -12.34 -12.91
CA LYS A 133 9.17 -13.14 -11.86
C LYS A 133 10.34 -12.40 -11.21
N GLU A 134 11.18 -11.73 -11.99
CA GLU A 134 12.29 -10.92 -11.48
C GLU A 134 11.80 -9.73 -10.65
N LEU A 135 10.78 -9.01 -11.15
CA LEU A 135 10.19 -7.85 -10.48
C LEU A 135 9.48 -8.24 -9.17
N MET A 136 8.70 -9.31 -9.20
CA MET A 136 7.92 -9.74 -8.04
C MET A 136 8.76 -10.52 -7.03
N GLY A 137 9.84 -11.16 -7.45
CA GLY A 137 10.65 -12.05 -6.61
C GLY A 137 10.01 -13.40 -6.35
N GLU A 138 10.78 -14.29 -5.73
CA GLU A 138 10.35 -15.67 -5.40
C GLU A 138 9.33 -15.69 -4.24
N PRO A 139 8.29 -16.53 -4.32
CA PRO A 139 7.33 -16.73 -3.23
C PRO A 139 8.01 -17.05 -1.90
N VAL A 140 7.51 -16.44 -0.83
CA VAL A 140 8.04 -16.67 0.52
C VAL A 140 7.21 -17.73 1.24
N SER A 141 7.79 -18.91 1.45
CA SER A 141 7.15 -19.96 2.25
C SER A 141 7.08 -19.56 3.73
N ALA A 142 5.97 -19.94 4.37
CA ALA A 142 5.76 -19.76 5.80
C ALA A 142 6.80 -20.54 6.63
N PRO A 143 7.21 -20.02 7.80
CA PRO A 143 8.03 -20.77 8.74
C PRO A 143 7.28 -22.01 9.25
N ALA A 144 8.03 -23.07 9.60
CA ALA A 144 7.46 -24.32 10.08
C ALA A 144 6.60 -24.13 11.35
N GLU A 145 6.99 -23.20 12.21
CA GLU A 145 6.30 -22.86 13.45
C GLU A 145 5.77 -21.42 13.38
N LEU A 146 4.70 -21.22 12.61
CA LEU A 146 4.01 -19.93 12.56
C LEU A 146 3.15 -19.72 13.82
N PRO A 147 3.34 -18.64 14.60
CA PRO A 147 2.49 -18.33 15.75
C PRO A 147 1.02 -18.28 15.37
N SER A 148 0.14 -18.88 16.18
CA SER A 148 -1.30 -18.99 15.86
C SER A 148 -1.99 -17.63 15.64
N ARG A 149 -1.47 -16.56 16.25
CA ARG A 149 -1.96 -15.19 16.07
C ARG A 149 -1.68 -14.63 14.66
N LEU A 150 -0.64 -15.09 13.98
CA LEU A 150 -0.29 -14.67 12.61
C LEU A 150 -0.98 -15.53 11.54
N GLN A 151 -1.87 -16.43 11.93
CA GLN A 151 -2.66 -17.23 10.99
C GLN A 151 -3.88 -16.45 10.50
N GLY A 152 -4.32 -16.73 9.27
CA GLY A 152 -5.39 -15.99 8.60
C GLY A 152 -6.67 -15.73 9.42
N PRO A 153 -7.26 -16.74 10.10
CA PRO A 153 -8.46 -16.52 10.91
C PRO A 153 -8.25 -15.55 12.09
N ALA A 154 -7.08 -15.60 12.73
CA ALA A 154 -6.76 -14.72 13.85
C ALA A 154 -6.52 -13.28 13.38
N LEU A 155 -5.81 -13.11 12.25
CA LEU A 155 -5.60 -11.81 11.62
C LEU A 155 -6.92 -11.18 11.16
N SER A 156 -7.75 -11.93 10.41
CA SER A 156 -9.08 -11.48 9.96
C SER A 156 -9.95 -11.01 11.12
N GLY A 157 -10.02 -11.81 12.20
CA GLY A 157 -10.82 -11.49 13.37
C GLY A 157 -10.30 -10.25 14.10
N ALA A 158 -8.98 -10.11 14.25
CA ALA A 158 -8.38 -8.96 14.93
C ALA A 158 -8.59 -7.66 14.15
N VAL A 159 -8.40 -7.66 12.83
CA VAL A 159 -8.64 -6.49 11.97
C VAL A 159 -10.13 -6.13 11.94
N SER A 160 -11.03 -7.11 11.81
CA SER A 160 -12.49 -6.84 11.86
C SER A 160 -12.92 -6.24 13.20
N GLN A 161 -12.33 -6.73 14.28
CA GLN A 161 -12.57 -6.18 15.62
C GLN A 161 -12.00 -4.76 15.76
N ALA A 162 -10.84 -4.47 15.17
CA ALA A 162 -10.23 -3.13 15.17
C ALA A 162 -11.13 -2.11 14.47
N LEU A 163 -11.61 -2.43 13.25
CA LEU A 163 -12.57 -1.61 12.51
C LEU A 163 -13.83 -1.31 13.34
N THR A 164 -14.37 -2.34 14.00
CA THR A 164 -15.56 -2.19 14.86
C THR A 164 -15.28 -1.32 16.10
N GLN A 165 -14.10 -1.45 16.72
CA GLN A 165 -13.74 -0.71 17.95
C GLN A 165 -13.58 0.79 17.71
N GLU A 166 -13.06 1.16 16.54
CA GLU A 166 -12.86 2.57 16.16
C GLU A 166 -14.09 3.17 15.46
N GLU A 167 -15.19 2.41 15.37
CA GLU A 167 -16.45 2.83 14.72
C GLU A 167 -16.25 3.29 13.27
N VAL A 168 -15.22 2.75 12.59
CA VAL A 168 -14.93 3.02 11.18
C VAL A 168 -15.73 2.04 10.33
N GLY A 169 -16.44 2.56 9.31
CA GLY A 169 -17.20 1.72 8.40
C GLY A 169 -16.30 0.87 7.51
N GLY A 170 -16.86 -0.18 6.92
CA GLY A 170 -16.12 -1.13 6.07
C GLY A 170 -15.97 -2.51 6.69
N GLY A 171 -15.00 -3.28 6.21
CA GLY A 171 -14.82 -4.67 6.61
C GLY A 171 -13.65 -5.36 5.92
N VAL A 172 -13.26 -6.50 6.48
CA VAL A 172 -12.32 -7.44 5.85
C VAL A 172 -13.06 -8.21 4.76
N GLU A 173 -12.52 -8.19 3.55
CA GLU A 173 -13.08 -8.89 2.38
C GLU A 173 -12.43 -10.25 2.17
N ALA A 174 -11.11 -10.30 2.31
CA ALA A 174 -10.32 -11.49 2.03
C ALA A 174 -9.08 -11.57 2.93
N VAL A 175 -8.59 -12.79 3.13
CA VAL A 175 -7.27 -13.04 3.70
C VAL A 175 -6.55 -14.03 2.82
N ASP A 176 -5.42 -13.61 2.26
CA ASP A 176 -4.55 -14.44 1.45
C ASP A 176 -3.39 -14.98 2.29
N CYS A 177 -3.38 -16.30 2.49
CA CYS A 177 -2.29 -17.02 3.15
C CYS A 177 -1.59 -18.01 2.19
N SER A 178 -1.73 -17.82 0.86
CA SER A 178 -1.02 -18.65 -0.12
C SER A 178 0.50 -18.45 -0.07
N GLU A 179 0.93 -17.30 0.44
CA GLU A 179 2.33 -16.94 0.73
C GLU A 179 2.43 -16.30 2.11
N HIS A 180 3.65 -16.24 2.65
CA HIS A 180 3.93 -15.60 3.93
C HIS A 180 4.52 -14.20 3.75
N PRO A 181 4.07 -13.18 4.51
CA PRO A 181 3.01 -13.24 5.53
C PRO A 181 1.61 -13.33 4.91
N CYS A 182 0.64 -13.81 5.70
CA CYS A 182 -0.76 -13.66 5.33
C CYS A 182 -1.11 -12.16 5.17
N ILE A 183 -1.83 -11.82 4.11
CA ILE A 183 -2.25 -10.45 3.81
C ILE A 183 -3.76 -10.35 4.00
N VAL A 184 -4.20 -9.41 4.83
CA VAL A 184 -5.62 -9.09 5.06
C VAL A 184 -6.00 -7.95 4.14
N PHE A 185 -6.99 -8.17 3.28
CA PHE A 185 -7.55 -7.17 2.38
C PHE A 185 -8.93 -6.74 2.86
N GLY A 186 -9.25 -5.45 2.69
CA GLY A 186 -10.57 -4.96 3.03
C GLY A 186 -10.84 -3.56 2.52
N ARG A 187 -12.05 -3.09 2.86
CA ARG A 187 -12.51 -1.73 2.60
C ARG A 187 -12.71 -0.97 3.90
N LEU A 188 -12.48 0.33 3.82
CA LEU A 188 -12.65 1.27 4.90
C LEU A 188 -13.49 2.45 4.38
N GLU A 189 -14.57 2.79 5.08
CA GLU A 189 -15.30 4.04 4.88
C GLU A 189 -14.65 5.12 5.75
N GLY A 190 -13.71 5.84 5.18
CA GLY A 190 -12.87 6.82 5.86
C GLY A 190 -11.61 7.14 5.05
N ASP A 191 -10.76 7.97 5.65
CA ASP A 191 -9.50 8.40 5.07
C ASP A 191 -8.29 7.69 5.73
N GLU A 192 -7.08 8.17 5.41
CA GLU A 192 -5.84 7.68 6.02
C GLU A 192 -5.80 7.93 7.54
N GLU A 193 -6.39 9.03 8.04
CA GLU A 193 -6.44 9.29 9.49
C GLU A 193 -7.27 8.22 10.21
N ASP A 194 -8.40 7.81 9.62
CA ASP A 194 -9.24 6.76 10.19
C ASP A 194 -8.52 5.38 10.17
N MET A 195 -7.73 5.09 9.12
CA MET A 195 -6.89 3.88 9.08
C MET A 195 -5.80 3.88 10.17
N GLU A 196 -5.16 5.02 10.44
CA GLU A 196 -4.21 5.13 11.55
C GLU A 196 -4.87 4.91 12.92
N GLU A 197 -6.16 5.21 13.08
CA GLU A 197 -6.91 4.89 14.31
C GLU A 197 -7.12 3.38 14.44
N VAL A 198 -7.49 2.72 13.33
CA VAL A 198 -7.63 1.26 13.27
C VAL A 198 -6.32 0.54 13.62
N GLU A 199 -5.17 1.02 13.13
CA GLU A 199 -3.85 0.48 13.47
C GLU A 199 -3.53 0.53 14.97
N ARG A 200 -4.02 1.57 15.66
CA ARG A 200 -3.81 1.78 17.09
C ARG A 200 -4.88 1.12 17.96
N ALA A 201 -5.86 0.45 17.35
CA ALA A 201 -6.99 -0.13 18.04
C ALA A 201 -6.53 -1.20 19.05
N PRO A 202 -7.20 -1.32 20.22
CA PRO A 202 -6.87 -2.34 21.22
C PRO A 202 -6.83 -3.78 20.70
N ALA A 203 -7.62 -4.11 19.68
CA ALA A 203 -7.64 -5.43 19.06
C ALA A 203 -6.30 -5.82 18.39
N LEU A 204 -5.52 -4.83 17.92
CA LEU A 204 -4.24 -5.07 17.24
C LEU A 204 -3.03 -5.06 18.19
N LYS A 205 -3.23 -4.77 19.48
CA LYS A 205 -2.13 -4.72 20.47
C LYS A 205 -1.34 -6.02 20.62
N VAL A 206 -1.97 -7.15 20.28
CA VAL A 206 -1.29 -8.44 20.30
C VAL A 206 -0.19 -8.55 19.24
N TYR A 207 -0.11 -7.57 18.32
CA TYR A 207 0.89 -7.45 17.26
C TYR A 207 1.84 -6.24 17.44
N ASP A 208 1.82 -5.55 18.60
CA ASP A 208 2.67 -4.37 18.85
C ASP A 208 4.18 -4.69 18.73
N ASP A 209 4.57 -5.95 18.95
CA ASP A 209 5.95 -6.43 18.84
C ASP A 209 6.31 -6.93 17.42
N ASP A 210 5.36 -6.90 16.47
CA ASP A 210 5.57 -7.29 15.08
C ASP A 210 5.85 -6.10 14.17
N VAL A 211 6.29 -6.42 12.96
CA VAL A 211 6.40 -5.49 11.86
C VAL A 211 5.08 -5.49 11.10
N LEU A 212 4.46 -4.31 11.02
CA LEU A 212 3.30 -4.05 10.18
C LEU A 212 3.74 -3.49 8.82
N SER A 213 3.28 -4.12 7.74
CA SER A 213 3.20 -3.51 6.42
C SER A 213 1.75 -3.13 6.13
N LEU A 214 1.49 -1.83 6.09
CA LEU A 214 0.23 -1.24 5.65
C LEU A 214 0.40 -0.70 4.25
N LEU A 215 -0.58 -0.96 3.40
CA LEU A 215 -0.79 -0.17 2.21
C LEU A 215 -2.27 0.24 2.14
N PHE A 216 -2.51 1.50 1.79
CA PHE A 216 -3.85 2.11 1.72
C PHE A 216 -4.00 2.89 0.41
N TRP A 217 -5.17 2.79 -0.22
CA TRP A 217 -5.50 3.49 -1.46
C TRP A 217 -6.89 4.06 -1.37
N ALA A 218 -7.01 5.38 -1.50
CA ALA A 218 -8.30 6.03 -1.67
C ALA A 218 -8.91 5.63 -3.03
N THR A 219 -10.17 5.18 -3.01
CA THR A 219 -10.90 4.73 -4.22
C THR A 219 -12.05 5.66 -4.62
N SER A 220 -12.37 6.67 -3.81
CA SER A 220 -13.38 7.67 -4.14
C SER A 220 -12.73 8.98 -4.58
N VAL A 221 -12.92 9.35 -5.84
CA VAL A 221 -12.98 10.77 -6.25
C VAL A 221 -13.98 10.84 -7.40
N GLU A 222 -15.24 11.11 -7.11
CA GLU A 222 -16.07 11.92 -8.02
C GLU A 222 -17.22 12.53 -7.23
N GLU A 223 -17.14 13.85 -7.01
CA GLU A 223 -18.23 14.65 -6.50
C GLU A 223 -19.42 14.56 -7.47
N ALA A 224 -20.40 13.74 -7.14
CA ALA A 224 -21.73 13.91 -7.69
C ALA A 224 -22.31 15.23 -7.14
N LYS A 225 -22.03 16.34 -7.84
CA LYS A 225 -22.64 17.67 -7.69
C LYS A 225 -23.18 18.01 -6.29
N GLY A 226 -22.28 18.17 -5.32
CA GLY A 226 -22.56 18.81 -4.03
C GLY A 226 -22.95 17.89 -2.87
N GLU A 227 -22.96 16.56 -3.05
CA GLU A 227 -23.07 15.63 -1.94
C GLU A 227 -21.68 15.17 -1.50
N LYS A 228 -21.36 15.31 -0.21
CA LYS A 228 -20.11 14.81 0.37
C LYS A 228 -20.15 13.28 0.38
N VAL A 229 -19.65 12.67 -0.69
CA VAL A 229 -19.42 11.22 -0.73
C VAL A 229 -18.39 10.90 0.35
N ARG A 230 -18.69 9.93 1.22
CA ARG A 230 -17.72 9.45 2.20
C ARG A 230 -16.54 8.84 1.45
N GLU A 231 -15.34 9.22 1.86
CA GLU A 231 -14.15 8.62 1.27
C GLU A 231 -14.17 7.13 1.55
N THR A 232 -13.86 6.34 0.53
CA THR A 232 -13.72 4.88 0.65
C THR A 232 -12.33 4.48 0.22
N GLY A 233 -11.64 3.76 1.08
CA GLY A 233 -10.30 3.25 0.84
C GLY A 233 -10.26 1.73 0.77
N LEU A 234 -9.34 1.22 -0.03
CA LEU A 234 -8.90 -0.18 0.05
C LEU A 234 -7.66 -0.24 0.92
N PHE A 235 -7.55 -1.28 1.75
CA PHE A 235 -6.36 -1.51 2.56
C PHE A 235 -5.83 -2.94 2.40
N ALA A 236 -4.52 -3.08 2.60
CA ALA A 236 -3.82 -4.34 2.80
C ALA A 236 -2.96 -4.25 4.06
N LEU A 237 -3.14 -5.22 4.96
CA LEU A 237 -2.36 -5.35 6.19
C LEU A 237 -1.62 -6.68 6.21
N ALA A 238 -0.33 -6.63 6.53
CA ALA A 238 0.49 -7.82 6.73
C ALA A 238 1.35 -7.68 7.99
N PHE A 239 1.33 -8.70 8.85
CA PHE A 239 2.10 -8.76 10.08
C PHE A 239 3.15 -9.88 10.00
N TYR A 240 4.39 -9.60 10.38
CA TYR A 240 5.48 -10.56 10.44
C TYR A 240 6.47 -10.19 11.54
N SER A 241 7.23 -11.16 12.02
CA SER A 241 8.12 -10.95 13.15
C SER A 241 9.32 -10.05 12.80
N PRO A 242 9.92 -9.36 13.79
CA PRO A 242 11.16 -8.61 13.58
C PRO A 242 12.32 -9.48 13.12
N GLN A 243 12.37 -10.74 13.54
CA GLN A 243 13.38 -11.70 13.09
C GLN A 243 13.25 -11.95 11.57
N GLU A 244 12.04 -12.16 11.08
CA GLU A 244 11.79 -12.36 9.65
C GLU A 244 12.13 -11.11 8.83
N ARG A 245 11.88 -9.91 9.37
CA ARG A 245 12.35 -8.66 8.75
C ARG A 245 13.87 -8.62 8.64
N ALA A 246 14.59 -9.06 9.67
CA ALA A 246 16.05 -9.08 9.66
C ALA A 246 16.62 -10.12 8.67
N GLU A 247 15.99 -11.28 8.56
CA GLU A 247 16.49 -12.37 7.70
C GLU A 247 16.07 -12.22 6.24
N ARG A 248 14.85 -11.74 5.98
CA ARG A 248 14.20 -11.79 4.65
C ARG A 248 13.41 -10.52 4.29
N GLY A 249 13.65 -9.40 4.98
CA GLY A 249 12.84 -8.18 4.87
C GLY A 249 12.59 -7.70 3.45
N GLU A 250 13.62 -7.63 2.60
CA GLU A 250 13.46 -7.18 1.21
C GLU A 250 12.57 -8.13 0.38
N ALA A 251 12.74 -9.44 0.56
CA ALA A 251 11.93 -10.43 -0.14
C ALA A 251 10.46 -10.36 0.32
N LEU A 252 10.22 -10.19 1.62
CA LEU A 252 8.88 -10.02 2.18
C LEU A 252 8.21 -8.75 1.64
N GLU A 253 8.88 -7.59 1.72
CA GLU A 253 8.31 -6.32 1.25
C GLU A 253 8.02 -6.35 -0.26
N ARG A 254 8.90 -6.98 -1.06
CA ARG A 254 8.69 -7.16 -2.50
C ARG A 254 7.49 -8.06 -2.80
N ARG A 255 7.36 -9.21 -2.13
CA ARG A 255 6.22 -10.13 -2.31
C ARG A 255 4.90 -9.54 -1.83
N ILE A 256 4.89 -8.84 -0.70
CA ILE A 256 3.70 -8.15 -0.20
C ILE A 256 3.18 -7.17 -1.26
N ARG A 257 4.06 -6.31 -1.80
CA ARG A 257 3.68 -5.38 -2.88
C ARG A 257 3.17 -6.10 -4.13
N ALA A 258 3.83 -7.19 -4.54
CA ALA A 258 3.41 -7.98 -5.70
C ALA A 258 2.01 -8.57 -5.52
N ARG A 259 1.75 -9.26 -4.40
CA ARG A 259 0.46 -9.90 -4.09
C ARG A 259 -0.66 -8.88 -3.95
N VAL A 260 -0.37 -7.75 -3.31
CA VAL A 260 -1.26 -6.59 -3.28
C VAL A 260 -1.62 -6.18 -4.71
N MET A 261 -0.64 -5.86 -5.57
CA MET A 261 -0.96 -5.40 -6.92
C MET A 261 -1.76 -6.44 -7.72
N GLU A 262 -1.52 -7.73 -7.50
CA GLU A 262 -2.31 -8.82 -8.09
C GLU A 262 -3.77 -8.81 -7.62
N TYR A 263 -4.01 -8.70 -6.30
CA TYR A 263 -5.36 -8.57 -5.74
C TYR A 263 -6.07 -7.34 -6.31
N TRP A 264 -5.41 -6.19 -6.35
CA TRP A 264 -5.99 -4.94 -6.86
C TRP A 264 -6.32 -5.00 -8.35
N ASN A 265 -5.48 -5.66 -9.15
CA ASN A 265 -5.77 -5.81 -10.57
C ASN A 265 -6.96 -6.74 -10.83
N HIS A 266 -7.27 -7.64 -9.89
CA HIS A 266 -8.46 -8.50 -9.95
C HIS A 266 -9.72 -7.80 -9.46
N ASP A 267 -9.65 -7.08 -8.33
CA ASP A 267 -10.82 -6.53 -7.62
C ASP A 267 -11.00 -5.01 -7.81
N ARG A 268 -10.46 -4.45 -8.90
CA ARG A 268 -10.50 -3.01 -9.16
C ARG A 268 -11.96 -2.52 -9.23
N PRO A 269 -12.39 -1.59 -8.35
CA PRO A 269 -13.74 -1.04 -8.40
C PRO A 269 -13.99 -0.42 -9.78
N GLY A 270 -15.09 -0.82 -10.44
CA GLY A 270 -15.44 -0.42 -11.81
C GLY A 270 -15.10 -1.44 -12.91
N THR A 271 -14.41 -2.55 -12.59
CA THR A 271 -14.18 -3.66 -13.53
C THR A 271 -15.13 -4.84 -13.34
N ALA A 272 -15.97 -4.81 -12.30
CA ALA A 272 -17.13 -5.70 -12.23
C ALA A 272 -17.94 -5.48 -13.50
N GLU A 273 -17.91 -6.45 -14.42
CA GLU A 273 -18.65 -6.35 -15.66
C GLU A 273 -20.10 -6.00 -15.30
N PRO A 274 -20.67 -4.90 -15.85
CA PRO A 274 -22.02 -4.45 -15.51
C PRO A 274 -23.15 -5.41 -15.94
N GLY A 275 -22.87 -6.70 -16.09
CA GLY A 275 -23.77 -7.75 -16.58
C GLY A 275 -23.78 -9.05 -15.78
N ALA A 276 -23.00 -9.20 -14.69
CA ALA A 276 -23.21 -10.31 -13.76
C ALA A 276 -24.41 -10.02 -12.85
N ALA A 277 -25.58 -9.81 -13.46
CA ALA A 277 -26.83 -9.90 -12.74
C ALA A 277 -26.87 -11.29 -12.10
N GLU A 278 -26.99 -11.34 -10.77
CA GLU A 278 -27.25 -12.60 -10.07
C GLU A 278 -28.41 -13.28 -10.79
N PRO A 279 -28.24 -14.53 -11.30
CA PRO A 279 -29.32 -15.24 -11.94
C PRO A 279 -30.44 -15.36 -10.92
N GLY A 280 -31.53 -14.64 -11.21
CA GLY A 280 -32.59 -14.36 -10.27
C GLY A 280 -32.98 -15.58 -9.47
N ALA A 281 -33.03 -15.41 -8.15
CA ALA A 281 -33.82 -16.26 -7.29
C ALA A 281 -35.22 -16.33 -7.90
N ALA A 282 -35.54 -17.45 -8.53
CA ALA A 282 -36.89 -17.75 -8.95
C ALA A 282 -37.73 -17.84 -7.68
N GLU A 283 -38.51 -16.81 -7.38
CA GLU A 283 -39.54 -16.87 -6.35
C GLU A 283 -40.58 -17.95 -6.74
N PRO A 284 -41.00 -18.80 -5.78
CA PRO A 284 -42.04 -19.82 -5.99
C PRO A 284 -43.46 -19.24 -6.05
#